data_AF-A0A1V5D5L6-F1
#
_entry.id   AF-A0A1V5D5L6-F1
#
_cell.length_a   1.000
_cell.length_b   1.000
_cell.length_c   1.000
_cell.angle_alpha   90.00
_cell.angle_beta   90.00
_cell.angle_gamma   90.00
#
_symmetry.space_group_name_H-M   'P 1'
#
loop_
_entity.id
_entity.type
_entity.pdbx_description
1 polymer ?
#
loop_
_entity_poly.entity_id
_entity_poly.type
_entity_poly.pdbx_seq_one_letter_code
_entity_poly.pdbx_strand_id
1 'polypeptide(L)'
;MALRLSTGLRNKLLGINTNKLTNGSFTTDTTGWTGSEATLTRIATGGVSNGPYLEIAESGGSLPGKASVDLSTKIGHLYFLEWYFKKGTADNGKVMIGTTEDEDAIFDSGNLSDAAWTVHRTWFLATATTTRVTLQTNDTTTGETSLFDEVRLVSMSRALQDLFKDGFIKIYTGTQPASADEAPSGTLLVTIYSDGSSAGLEFDDAASGTLTKKATETWSGTAVQTGTAGWFRLQAPGDGEGASTTDERMDGAIATSGAQLNMSSTSIVQGAVQTINSFSITIPAS
;
A
#
# COMPACT_ATOMS: atom_id res chain seq x y z
N MET A 1 12.81 -24.07 -13.02
CA MET A 1 12.56 -23.82 -11.59
C MET A 1 11.32 -22.93 -11.48
N ALA A 2 10.53 -23.00 -10.40
CA ALA A 2 9.39 -22.09 -10.23
C ALA A 2 9.87 -20.69 -9.78
N LEU A 3 9.06 -19.66 -9.96
CA LEU A 3 9.30 -18.35 -9.35
C LEU A 3 9.32 -18.49 -7.82
N ARG A 4 10.26 -17.80 -7.16
CA ARG A 4 10.26 -17.69 -5.70
C ARG A 4 9.39 -16.50 -5.31
N LEU A 5 8.29 -16.76 -4.62
CA LEU A 5 7.35 -15.74 -4.16
C LEU A 5 7.72 -15.29 -2.75
N SER A 6 7.70 -14.00 -2.45
CA SER A 6 7.91 -13.51 -1.09
C SER A 6 6.76 -13.87 -0.15
N THR A 7 7.01 -13.81 1.15
CA THR A 7 5.98 -14.00 2.18
C THR A 7 4.88 -12.94 2.06
N GLY A 8 5.23 -11.69 1.79
CA GLY A 8 4.27 -10.60 1.56
C GLY A 8 3.30 -10.90 0.42
N LEU A 9 3.85 -11.34 -0.73
CA LEU A 9 3.04 -11.70 -1.89
C LEU A 9 2.12 -12.88 -1.61
N ARG A 10 2.64 -13.96 -1.01
CA ARG A 10 1.82 -15.15 -0.71
C ARG A 10 0.68 -14.81 0.24
N ASN A 11 0.95 -14.05 1.30
CA ASN A 11 -0.09 -13.60 2.23
C ASN A 11 -1.14 -12.74 1.52
N LYS A 12 -0.73 -11.86 0.61
CA LYS A 12 -1.68 -11.06 -0.19
C LYS A 12 -2.59 -11.89 -1.07
N LEU A 13 -2.04 -12.90 -1.74
CA LEU A 13 -2.81 -13.81 -2.60
C LEU A 13 -3.78 -14.68 -1.79
N LEU A 14 -3.41 -15.06 -0.56
CA LEU A 14 -4.25 -15.84 0.34
C LEU A 14 -5.24 -14.98 1.14
N GLY A 15 -5.08 -13.65 1.13
CA GLY A 15 -5.91 -12.68 1.82
C GLY A 15 -5.30 -12.19 3.14
N ILE A 16 -5.34 -10.87 3.34
CA ILE A 16 -4.94 -10.20 4.59
C ILE A 16 -6.08 -9.27 5.03
N ASN A 17 -6.78 -9.63 6.11
CA ASN A 17 -7.92 -8.85 6.64
C ASN A 17 -7.63 -8.19 8.01
N THR A 18 -6.37 -8.23 8.45
CA THR A 18 -5.92 -7.66 9.71
C THR A 18 -6.13 -6.16 9.73
N ASN A 19 -6.78 -5.65 10.79
CA ASN A 19 -6.90 -4.21 11.01
C ASN A 19 -5.50 -3.62 11.22
N LYS A 20 -5.17 -2.58 10.46
CA LYS A 20 -3.92 -1.82 10.61
C LYS A 20 -3.98 -0.83 11.78
N LEU A 21 -5.18 -0.39 12.14
CA LEU A 21 -5.40 0.40 13.34
C LEU A 21 -5.40 -0.53 14.56
N THR A 22 -4.52 -0.24 15.52
CA THR A 22 -4.41 -1.01 16.77
C THR A 22 -5.41 -0.57 17.83
N ASN A 23 -5.89 0.68 17.76
CA ASN A 23 -6.82 1.25 18.74
C ASN A 23 -7.96 2.03 18.07
N GLY A 24 -8.64 1.40 17.12
CA GLY A 24 -9.76 2.00 16.39
C GLY A 24 -11.13 1.83 17.06
N SER A 25 -11.27 0.83 17.93
CA SER A 25 -12.48 0.56 18.72
C SER A 25 -12.40 1.17 20.13
N PHE A 26 -11.32 1.89 20.45
CA PHE A 26 -11.13 2.63 21.72
C PHE A 26 -11.41 1.80 22.98
N THR A 27 -11.03 0.52 22.97
CA THR A 27 -11.43 -0.44 24.01
C THR A 27 -10.97 -0.03 25.41
N THR A 28 -9.73 0.48 25.53
CA THR A 28 -9.09 0.80 26.82
C THR A 28 -8.75 2.27 26.99
N ASP A 29 -8.32 2.95 25.93
CA ASP A 29 -7.80 4.32 25.98
C ASP A 29 -7.76 4.94 24.56
N THR A 30 -7.12 6.10 24.40
CA THR A 30 -6.92 6.80 23.11
C THR A 30 -5.47 6.68 22.59
N THR A 31 -4.66 5.79 23.14
CA THR A 31 -3.25 5.62 22.76
C THR A 31 -3.13 5.31 21.27
N GLY A 32 -2.13 5.90 20.63
CA GLY A 32 -1.91 5.79 19.18
C GLY A 32 -2.61 6.88 18.36
N TRP A 33 -3.52 7.65 18.97
CA TRP A 33 -4.10 8.84 18.37
C TRP A 33 -3.47 10.12 18.92
N THR A 34 -3.21 11.08 18.04
CA THR A 34 -2.66 12.39 18.38
C THR A 34 -3.74 13.45 18.26
N GLY A 35 -4.01 14.16 19.37
CA GLY A 35 -4.94 15.29 19.39
C GLY A 35 -4.28 16.59 18.90
N SER A 36 -5.02 17.40 18.14
CA SER A 36 -4.65 18.77 17.75
C SER A 36 -5.84 19.68 17.95
N GLU A 37 -5.66 20.83 18.61
CA GLU A 37 -6.75 21.75 19.01
C GLU A 37 -7.93 21.04 19.73
N ALA A 38 -7.71 19.85 20.29
CA ALA A 38 -8.73 19.01 20.88
C ALA A 38 -8.24 18.25 22.11
N THR A 39 -9.18 17.96 23.00
CA THR A 39 -9.01 16.95 24.06
C THR A 39 -9.63 15.63 23.58
N LEU A 40 -8.82 14.58 23.55
CA LEU A 40 -9.27 13.23 23.19
C LEU A 40 -9.67 12.47 24.44
N THR A 41 -10.92 12.04 24.51
CA THR A 41 -11.45 11.30 25.65
C THR A 41 -12.08 9.99 25.21
N ARG A 42 -11.70 8.89 25.86
CA ARG A 42 -12.45 7.64 25.73
C ARG A 42 -13.67 7.68 26.63
N ILE A 43 -14.84 7.49 26.05
CA ILE A 43 -16.09 7.24 26.80
C ILE A 43 -16.35 5.74 26.82
N ALA A 44 -16.69 5.18 27.98
CA ALA A 44 -16.69 3.72 28.18
C ALA A 44 -17.93 3.00 27.63
N THR A 45 -19.04 3.71 27.42
CA THR A 45 -20.34 3.14 27.06
C THR A 45 -21.12 4.12 26.19
N GLY A 46 -22.06 3.61 25.39
CA GLY A 46 -22.92 4.43 24.52
C GLY A 46 -22.41 4.55 23.08
N GLY A 47 -21.31 3.87 22.76
CA GLY A 47 -20.77 3.65 21.42
C GLY A 47 -21.56 2.59 20.64
N VAL A 48 -20.96 2.08 19.56
CA VAL A 48 -21.54 1.02 18.74
C VAL A 48 -21.76 -0.23 19.60
N SER A 49 -22.95 -0.84 19.49
CA SER A 49 -23.37 -1.96 20.36
C SER A 49 -23.24 -1.65 21.87
N ASN A 50 -23.40 -0.38 22.25
CA ASN A 50 -23.21 0.13 23.61
C ASN A 50 -21.77 0.02 24.17
N GLY A 51 -20.78 -0.12 23.28
CA GLY A 51 -19.35 -0.18 23.60
C GLY A 51 -18.72 1.19 23.93
N PRO A 52 -17.38 1.21 24.13
CA PRO A 52 -16.63 2.45 24.28
C PRO A 52 -16.48 3.18 22.94
N TYR A 53 -16.15 4.47 22.97
CA TYR A 53 -15.91 5.28 21.77
C TYR A 53 -14.95 6.45 22.07
N LEU A 54 -14.47 7.10 21.01
CA LEU A 54 -13.70 8.34 21.10
C LEU A 54 -14.62 9.55 21.03
N GLU A 55 -14.53 10.40 22.04
CA GLU A 55 -15.01 11.78 22.01
C GLU A 55 -13.85 12.73 21.73
N ILE A 56 -14.00 13.54 20.69
CA ILE A 56 -13.10 14.65 20.38
C ILE A 56 -13.81 15.91 20.84
N ALA A 57 -13.24 16.61 21.81
CA ALA A 57 -13.77 17.86 22.34
C ALA A 57 -12.89 19.05 21.90
N GLU A 58 -13.51 20.05 21.30
CA GLU A 58 -12.87 21.28 20.82
C GLU A 58 -12.19 22.07 21.94
N SER A 59 -10.98 22.57 21.67
CA SER A 59 -10.26 23.44 22.62
C SER A 59 -10.62 24.92 22.46
N GLY A 60 -11.25 25.31 21.36
CA GLY A 60 -11.59 26.72 21.07
C GLY A 60 -10.58 27.47 20.21
N GLY A 61 -9.75 26.76 19.45
CA GLY A 61 -8.71 27.34 18.60
C GLY A 61 -9.26 28.03 17.36
N SER A 62 -8.35 28.57 16.53
CA SER A 62 -8.72 29.11 15.20
C SER A 62 -8.93 28.02 14.15
N LEU A 63 -8.55 26.78 14.47
CA LEU A 63 -8.74 25.60 13.64
C LEU A 63 -9.62 24.59 14.38
N PRO A 64 -10.39 23.78 13.65
CA PRO A 64 -11.19 22.74 14.27
C PRO A 64 -10.33 21.63 14.88
N GLY A 65 -10.80 21.08 15.98
CA GLY A 65 -10.21 20.02 16.78
C GLY A 65 -10.15 18.69 16.04
N LYS A 66 -9.07 17.93 16.25
CA LYS A 66 -8.80 16.70 15.51
C LYS A 66 -8.16 15.61 16.35
N ALA A 67 -8.37 14.37 15.93
CA ALA A 67 -7.58 13.21 16.28
C ALA A 67 -6.97 12.62 15.01
N SER A 68 -5.66 12.40 14.98
CA SER A 68 -4.97 11.82 13.83
C SER A 68 -4.14 10.60 14.21
N VAL A 69 -3.97 9.69 13.26
CA VAL A 69 -3.10 8.52 13.39
C VAL A 69 -2.39 8.27 12.08
N ASP A 70 -1.10 7.99 12.17
CA ASP A 70 -0.23 7.71 11.04
C ASP A 70 0.02 6.19 10.95
N LEU A 71 -0.26 5.62 9.77
CA LEU A 71 -0.23 4.19 9.53
C LEU A 71 0.70 3.87 8.37
N SER A 72 1.51 2.82 8.52
CA SER A 72 2.34 2.34 7.41
C SER A 72 1.48 1.69 6.32
N THR A 73 1.56 2.27 5.14
CA THR A 73 0.88 1.84 3.91
C THR A 73 1.91 1.63 2.79
N LYS A 74 1.44 1.13 1.65
CA LYS A 74 2.26 0.91 0.47
C LYS A 74 1.70 1.69 -0.69
N ILE A 75 2.57 2.43 -1.35
CA ILE A 75 2.19 3.27 -2.49
C ILE A 75 1.53 2.40 -3.57
N GLY A 76 0.41 2.86 -4.11
CA GLY A 76 -0.36 2.15 -5.14
C GLY A 76 -1.23 1.01 -4.61
N HIS A 77 -1.16 0.68 -3.32
CA HIS A 77 -2.03 -0.36 -2.75
C HIS A 77 -3.39 0.21 -2.38
N LEU A 78 -4.43 -0.59 -2.63
CA LEU A 78 -5.81 -0.28 -2.27
C LEU A 78 -6.09 -0.68 -0.81
N TYR A 79 -6.68 0.25 -0.08
CA TYR A 79 -7.13 0.07 1.29
C TYR A 79 -8.62 0.35 1.41
N PHE A 80 -9.23 -0.28 2.42
CA PHE A 80 -10.60 -0.05 2.83
C PHE A 80 -10.60 0.54 4.24
N LEU A 81 -11.22 1.71 4.39
CA LEU A 81 -11.47 2.35 5.68
C LEU A 81 -12.96 2.29 5.99
N GLU A 82 -13.27 1.84 7.20
CA GLU A 82 -14.60 1.89 7.80
C GLU A 82 -14.50 2.69 9.10
N TRP A 83 -15.51 3.48 9.41
CA TRP A 83 -15.64 4.17 10.69
C TRP A 83 -17.10 4.36 11.04
N TYR A 84 -17.40 4.45 12.33
CA TYR A 84 -18.68 4.95 12.80
C TYR A 84 -18.54 6.40 13.23
N PHE A 85 -19.54 7.19 12.89
CA PHE A 85 -19.67 8.57 13.33
C PHE A 85 -21.01 8.77 14.00
N LYS A 86 -21.01 9.59 15.05
CA LYS A 86 -22.21 10.19 15.61
C LYS A 86 -21.90 11.65 15.94
N LYS A 87 -22.79 12.54 15.52
CA LYS A 87 -22.74 13.95 15.88
C LYS A 87 -22.80 14.07 17.39
N GLY A 88 -21.81 14.75 17.96
CA GLY A 88 -21.83 15.19 19.35
C GLY A 88 -22.62 16.49 19.45
N THR A 89 -22.06 17.50 20.08
CA THR A 89 -22.67 18.82 20.16
C THR A 89 -22.25 19.76 19.02
N ALA A 90 -21.06 19.54 18.43
CA ALA A 90 -20.54 20.31 17.30
C ALA A 90 -21.48 20.29 16.10
N ASP A 91 -21.43 21.30 15.22
CA ASP A 91 -22.30 21.39 14.04
C ASP A 91 -22.27 20.14 13.14
N ASN A 92 -21.07 19.60 12.92
CA ASN A 92 -20.80 18.38 12.16
C ASN A 92 -19.38 17.88 12.47
N GLY A 93 -19.00 16.75 11.89
CA GLY A 93 -17.62 16.26 11.89
C GLY A 93 -17.23 15.71 10.53
N LYS A 94 -16.01 15.22 10.37
CA LYS A 94 -15.59 14.53 9.15
C LYS A 94 -14.40 13.60 9.36
N VAL A 95 -14.15 12.77 8.36
CA VAL A 95 -12.96 11.92 8.27
C VAL A 95 -12.20 12.23 6.98
N MET A 96 -10.90 12.41 7.12
CA MET A 96 -9.98 12.70 6.01
C MET A 96 -8.88 11.65 5.95
N ILE A 97 -8.38 11.41 4.76
CA ILE A 97 -7.26 10.52 4.47
C ILE A 97 -6.26 11.28 3.63
N GLY A 98 -4.99 11.25 4.05
CA GLY A 98 -3.95 11.99 3.38
C GLY A 98 -2.56 11.63 3.86
N THR A 99 -1.68 12.61 3.82
CA THR A 99 -0.32 12.56 4.32
C THR A 99 -0.18 13.35 5.61
N THR A 100 1.00 13.38 6.20
CA THR A 100 1.28 14.22 7.37
C THR A 100 1.36 15.71 7.06
N GLU A 101 1.52 16.08 5.79
CA GLU A 101 1.62 17.46 5.31
C GLU A 101 0.30 17.99 4.75
N ASP A 102 -0.55 17.08 4.25
CA ASP A 102 -1.81 17.38 3.59
C ASP A 102 -2.84 16.29 3.94
N GLU A 103 -3.70 16.58 4.92
CA GLU A 103 -4.52 15.58 5.63
C GLU A 103 -5.69 15.04 4.80
N ASP A 104 -6.10 15.76 3.75
CA ASP A 104 -7.20 15.42 2.84
C ASP A 104 -6.75 15.14 1.40
N ALA A 105 -5.43 15.02 1.17
CA ALA A 105 -4.83 14.78 -0.14
C ALA A 105 -5.40 13.57 -0.92
N ILE A 106 -5.98 12.59 -0.22
CA ILE A 106 -6.50 11.34 -0.82
C ILE A 106 -8.03 11.30 -0.75
N PHE A 107 -8.63 11.71 0.37
CA PHE A 107 -10.07 11.65 0.59
C PHE A 107 -10.54 12.62 1.68
N ASP A 108 -11.69 13.27 1.46
CA ASP A 108 -12.49 13.99 2.47
C ASP A 108 -13.92 13.43 2.41
N SER A 109 -14.47 13.03 3.56
CA SER A 109 -15.86 12.55 3.65
C SER A 109 -16.91 13.62 3.39
N GLY A 110 -16.52 14.90 3.39
CA GLY A 110 -17.44 16.01 3.58
C GLY A 110 -18.03 16.02 4.99
N ASN A 111 -18.94 16.96 5.23
CA ASN A 111 -19.54 17.18 6.56
C ASN A 111 -20.54 16.06 6.91
N LEU A 112 -20.28 15.37 8.03
CA LEU A 112 -21.12 14.32 8.60
C LEU A 112 -21.94 14.89 9.77
N SER A 113 -23.25 14.64 9.78
CA SER A 113 -24.19 15.19 10.78
C SER A 113 -25.12 14.13 11.37
N ASP A 114 -24.70 12.87 11.36
CA ASP A 114 -25.49 11.72 11.81
C ASP A 114 -25.93 11.83 13.27
N ALA A 115 -27.24 11.82 13.54
CA ALA A 115 -27.77 11.88 14.91
C ALA A 115 -27.64 10.56 15.69
N ALA A 116 -27.47 9.45 14.98
CA ALA A 116 -27.22 8.11 15.52
C ALA A 116 -25.85 7.62 15.03
N TRP A 117 -25.33 6.55 15.65
CA TRP A 117 -24.12 5.89 15.15
C TRP A 117 -24.37 5.34 13.74
N THR A 118 -23.74 5.98 12.75
CA THR A 118 -23.82 5.59 11.34
C THR A 118 -22.46 5.11 10.88
N VAL A 119 -22.43 3.97 10.19
CA VAL A 119 -21.21 3.45 9.56
C VAL A 119 -20.97 4.13 8.21
N HIS A 120 -19.74 4.55 7.99
CA HIS A 120 -19.24 5.11 6.74
C HIS A 120 -18.07 4.27 6.24
N ARG A 121 -17.89 4.26 4.92
CA ARG A 121 -16.94 3.39 4.24
C ARG A 121 -16.33 4.11 3.06
N THR A 122 -15.04 3.91 2.85
CA THR A 122 -14.36 4.37 1.64
C THR A 122 -13.22 3.43 1.26
N TRP A 123 -12.82 3.52 -0.01
CA TRP A 123 -11.64 2.86 -0.54
C TRP A 123 -10.69 3.92 -1.08
N PHE A 124 -9.39 3.70 -0.88
CA PHE A 124 -8.38 4.62 -1.38
C PHE A 124 -7.10 3.90 -1.78
N LEU A 125 -6.39 4.48 -2.75
CA LEU A 125 -5.03 4.11 -3.09
C LEU A 125 -4.08 4.94 -2.24
N ALA A 126 -3.16 4.30 -1.52
CA ALA A 126 -2.14 5.04 -0.78
C ALA A 126 -1.14 5.69 -1.76
N THR A 127 -0.83 6.97 -1.56
CA THR A 127 0.10 7.74 -2.40
C THR A 127 1.48 7.90 -1.75
N ALA A 128 1.61 7.51 -0.48
CA ALA A 128 2.84 7.53 0.31
C ALA A 128 2.99 6.24 1.12
N THR A 129 4.16 6.03 1.72
CA THR A 129 4.43 4.89 2.63
C THR A 129 3.86 5.09 4.04
N THR A 130 3.43 6.32 4.34
CA THR A 130 2.70 6.69 5.54
C THR A 130 1.40 7.35 5.11
N THR A 131 0.27 6.81 5.59
CA THR A 131 -1.05 7.43 5.40
C THR A 131 -1.56 7.91 6.75
N ARG A 132 -2.03 9.16 6.77
CA ARG A 132 -2.73 9.74 7.91
C ARG A 132 -4.23 9.53 7.77
N VAL A 133 -4.86 9.07 8.84
CA VAL A 133 -6.32 9.12 9.02
C VAL A 133 -6.62 10.19 10.05
N THR A 134 -7.45 11.16 9.70
CA THR A 134 -7.82 12.28 10.58
C THR A 134 -9.32 12.27 10.83
N LEU A 135 -9.70 12.32 12.10
CA LEU A 135 -11.07 12.50 12.60
C LEU A 135 -11.18 13.93 13.10
N GLN A 136 -12.16 14.69 12.64
CA GLN A 136 -12.26 16.12 12.94
C GLN A 136 -13.66 16.48 13.44
N THR A 137 -13.72 17.29 14.49
CA THR A 137 -14.88 18.11 14.86
C THR A 137 -14.90 19.32 13.93
N ASN A 138 -15.96 19.57 13.17
CA ASN A 138 -16.06 20.74 12.27
C ASN A 138 -16.76 21.89 12.98
N ASP A 139 -16.18 22.32 14.10
CA ASP A 139 -16.58 23.48 14.88
C ASP A 139 -15.29 24.12 15.42
N THR A 140 -15.31 25.37 15.88
CA THR A 140 -14.15 25.96 16.56
C THR A 140 -14.51 26.47 17.96
N THR A 141 -15.72 26.17 18.43
CA THR A 141 -16.23 26.59 19.72
C THR A 141 -15.75 25.63 20.81
N THR A 142 -15.12 26.16 21.87
CA THR A 142 -14.62 25.34 22.99
C THR A 142 -15.71 24.44 23.57
N GLY A 143 -15.37 23.15 23.76
CA GLY A 143 -16.23 22.17 24.41
C GLY A 143 -17.23 21.50 23.47
N GLU A 144 -17.34 21.94 22.22
CA GLU A 144 -18.15 21.23 21.21
C GLU A 144 -17.52 19.89 20.84
N THR A 145 -18.34 18.86 20.59
CA THR A 145 -17.85 17.49 20.43
C THR A 145 -18.29 16.78 19.16
N SER A 146 -17.48 15.81 18.72
CA SER A 146 -17.84 14.80 17.71
C SER A 146 -17.35 13.43 18.16
N LEU A 147 -18.12 12.40 17.82
CA LEU A 147 -17.94 11.06 18.36
C LEU A 147 -17.60 10.07 17.24
N PHE A 148 -16.59 9.25 17.47
CA PHE A 148 -16.09 8.27 16.52
C PHE A 148 -15.89 6.92 17.20
N ASP A 149 -16.14 5.84 16.46
CA ASP A 149 -16.00 4.48 16.98
C ASP A 149 -15.68 3.49 15.84
N GLU A 150 -15.17 2.32 16.20
CA GLU A 150 -14.87 1.19 15.31
C GLU A 150 -14.15 1.59 14.01
N VAL A 151 -13.12 2.44 14.13
CA VAL A 151 -12.32 2.88 13.00
C VAL A 151 -11.41 1.73 12.57
N ARG A 152 -11.59 1.25 11.34
CA ARG A 152 -10.90 0.06 10.83
C ARG A 152 -10.32 0.31 9.47
N LEU A 153 -9.01 0.09 9.35
CA LEU A 153 -8.28 0.17 8.10
C LEU A 153 -7.75 -1.22 7.75
N VAL A 154 -8.14 -1.77 6.61
CA VAL A 154 -7.61 -3.05 6.13
C VAL A 154 -7.04 -2.88 4.73
N SER A 155 -5.98 -3.62 4.44
CA SER A 155 -5.45 -3.68 3.09
C SER A 155 -6.30 -4.65 2.26
N MET A 156 -6.67 -4.29 1.04
CA MET A 156 -7.42 -5.20 0.18
C MET A 156 -6.50 -6.26 -0.46
N SER A 157 -7.05 -7.45 -0.68
CA SER A 157 -6.48 -8.43 -1.60
C SER A 157 -6.65 -7.93 -3.04
N ARG A 158 -5.63 -8.12 -3.87
CA ARG A 158 -5.59 -7.66 -5.25
C ARG A 158 -5.15 -8.80 -6.16
N ALA A 159 -5.55 -8.77 -7.44
CA ALA A 159 -5.01 -9.68 -8.43
C ALA A 159 -3.51 -9.44 -8.64
N LEU A 160 -2.78 -10.42 -9.20
CA LEU A 160 -1.35 -10.25 -9.48
C LEU A 160 -1.07 -9.04 -10.39
N GLN A 161 -1.92 -8.84 -11.41
CA GLN A 161 -1.87 -7.67 -12.30
C GLN A 161 -1.88 -6.37 -11.51
N ASP A 162 -2.78 -6.29 -10.54
CA ASP A 162 -3.01 -5.12 -9.69
C ASP A 162 -1.95 -4.92 -8.59
N LEU A 163 -1.29 -5.99 -8.15
CA LEU A 163 -0.22 -5.94 -7.15
C LEU A 163 1.10 -5.43 -7.75
N PHE A 164 1.38 -5.81 -9.00
CA PHE A 164 2.61 -5.42 -9.69
C PHE A 164 2.43 -4.25 -10.66
N LYS A 165 1.22 -3.69 -10.76
CA LYS A 165 0.98 -2.45 -11.52
C LYS A 165 1.92 -1.37 -10.99
N ASP A 166 2.59 -0.70 -11.92
CA ASP A 166 3.59 0.35 -11.68
C ASP A 166 4.84 -0.14 -10.90
N GLY A 167 5.05 -1.46 -10.82
CA GLY A 167 6.25 -2.08 -10.28
C GLY A 167 7.42 -2.11 -11.28
N PHE A 168 8.52 -2.77 -10.91
CA PHE A 168 9.73 -2.83 -11.72
C PHE A 168 10.34 -4.23 -11.76
N ILE A 169 11.06 -4.56 -12.84
CA ILE A 169 11.96 -5.71 -12.89
C ILE A 169 13.39 -5.22 -12.73
N LYS A 170 14.12 -5.76 -11.76
CA LYS A 170 15.55 -5.50 -11.56
C LYS A 170 16.37 -6.74 -11.88
N ILE A 171 17.41 -6.58 -12.69
CA ILE A 171 18.29 -7.64 -13.18
C ILE A 171 19.63 -7.57 -12.44
N TYR A 172 20.09 -8.71 -11.95
CA TYR A 172 21.29 -8.82 -11.12
C TYR A 172 22.26 -9.89 -11.63
N THR A 173 23.53 -9.76 -11.25
CA THR A 173 24.52 -10.85 -11.39
C THR A 173 24.31 -11.97 -10.38
N GLY A 174 24.95 -13.12 -10.62
CA GLY A 174 24.97 -14.25 -9.67
C GLY A 174 23.66 -15.03 -9.64
N THR A 175 23.42 -15.77 -8.55
CA THR A 175 22.20 -16.57 -8.37
C THR A 175 21.17 -15.82 -7.53
N GLN A 176 19.89 -16.06 -7.79
CA GLN A 176 18.79 -15.53 -6.97
C GLN A 176 18.93 -15.91 -5.48
N PRO A 177 18.60 -14.98 -4.54
CA PRO A 177 18.57 -15.24 -3.11
C PRO A 177 17.69 -16.44 -2.74
N ALA A 178 17.95 -17.08 -1.61
CA ALA A 178 17.25 -18.32 -1.23
C ALA A 178 15.72 -18.12 -1.08
N SER A 179 15.33 -16.91 -0.66
CA SER A 179 13.95 -16.43 -0.61
C SER A 179 13.85 -15.01 -1.19
N ALA A 180 12.70 -14.67 -1.78
CA ALA A 180 12.41 -13.30 -2.20
C ALA A 180 12.23 -12.32 -1.02
N ASP A 181 12.19 -12.83 0.22
CA ASP A 181 12.20 -12.01 1.44
C ASP A 181 13.61 -11.43 1.74
N GLU A 182 14.67 -12.01 1.17
CA GLU A 182 16.04 -11.57 1.40
C GLU A 182 16.37 -10.31 0.58
N ALA A 183 17.33 -9.53 1.07
CA ALA A 183 17.91 -8.45 0.29
C ALA A 183 18.52 -9.00 -1.03
N PRO A 184 18.51 -8.22 -2.12
CA PRO A 184 19.09 -8.66 -3.39
C PRO A 184 20.57 -9.07 -3.23
N SER A 185 20.94 -10.21 -3.83
CA SER A 185 22.33 -10.66 -3.93
C SER A 185 22.95 -10.30 -5.28
N GLY A 186 24.27 -10.12 -5.32
CA GLY A 186 24.99 -9.75 -6.53
C GLY A 186 24.93 -8.25 -6.84
N THR A 187 25.28 -7.89 -8.07
CA THR A 187 25.35 -6.50 -8.55
C THR A 187 24.14 -6.19 -9.41
N LEU A 188 23.46 -5.07 -9.15
CA LEU A 188 22.39 -4.56 -10.02
C LEU A 188 22.99 -4.18 -11.38
N LEU A 189 22.43 -4.75 -12.45
CA LEU A 189 22.83 -4.48 -13.83
C LEU A 189 21.86 -3.53 -14.53
N VAL A 190 20.55 -3.76 -14.38
CA VAL A 190 19.51 -3.01 -15.09
C VAL A 190 18.23 -2.94 -14.26
N THR A 191 17.55 -1.79 -14.28
CA THR A 191 16.13 -1.67 -13.90
C THR A 191 15.31 -1.51 -15.18
N ILE A 192 14.25 -2.29 -15.31
CA ILE A 192 13.36 -2.31 -16.47
C ILE A 192 12.10 -1.48 -16.18
N TYR A 193 11.77 -0.62 -17.12
CA TYR A 193 10.66 0.32 -17.12
C TYR A 193 9.77 0.10 -18.34
N SER A 194 8.51 0.51 -18.29
CA SER A 194 7.58 0.38 -19.44
C SER A 194 7.91 1.32 -20.61
N ASP A 195 8.60 2.42 -20.31
CA ASP A 195 9.04 3.48 -21.22
C ASP A 195 10.57 3.49 -21.44
N GLY A 196 11.31 2.58 -20.80
CA GLY A 196 12.77 2.54 -20.83
C GLY A 196 13.49 3.46 -19.84
N SER A 197 12.78 4.25 -19.04
CA SER A 197 13.40 5.28 -18.19
C SER A 197 12.83 5.37 -16.77
N SER A 198 11.51 5.44 -16.60
CA SER A 198 10.92 5.81 -15.30
C SER A 198 9.54 5.23 -15.01
N ALA A 199 8.73 4.97 -16.04
CA ALA A 199 7.38 4.48 -15.84
C ALA A 199 7.38 3.01 -15.37
N GLY A 200 6.53 2.71 -14.41
CA GLY A 200 6.33 1.37 -13.90
C GLY A 200 5.67 0.45 -14.92
N LEU A 201 5.77 -0.85 -14.67
CA LEU A 201 5.35 -1.90 -15.61
C LEU A 201 3.84 -2.18 -15.51
N GLU A 202 3.20 -2.45 -16.66
CA GLU A 202 1.83 -2.95 -16.71
C GLU A 202 1.72 -4.32 -17.40
N PHE A 203 0.73 -5.10 -16.96
CA PHE A 203 0.39 -6.39 -17.57
C PHE A 203 -0.93 -6.29 -18.33
N ASP A 204 -1.04 -7.04 -19.42
CA ASP A 204 -2.33 -7.26 -20.09
C ASP A 204 -3.24 -8.13 -19.21
N ASP A 205 -4.52 -8.21 -19.59
CA ASP A 205 -5.49 -9.08 -18.93
C ASP A 205 -5.02 -10.53 -18.95
N ALA A 206 -5.15 -11.19 -17.80
CA ALA A 206 -4.79 -12.60 -17.69
C ALA A 206 -5.72 -13.46 -18.55
N ALA A 207 -5.14 -14.43 -19.27
CA ALA A 207 -5.87 -15.40 -20.06
C ALA A 207 -5.29 -16.81 -19.84
N SER A 208 -6.16 -17.81 -19.71
CA SER A 208 -5.77 -19.22 -19.52
C SER A 208 -4.77 -19.47 -18.37
N GLY A 209 -4.87 -18.71 -17.27
CA GLY A 209 -3.97 -18.84 -16.11
C GLY A 209 -2.62 -18.13 -16.27
N THR A 210 -2.42 -17.39 -17.37
CA THR A 210 -1.19 -16.65 -17.66
C THR A 210 -1.44 -15.14 -17.70
N LEU A 211 -0.60 -14.40 -16.98
CA LEU A 211 -0.51 -12.95 -17.02
C LEU A 211 0.72 -12.55 -17.83
N THR A 212 0.57 -11.71 -18.86
CA THR A 212 1.65 -11.33 -19.77
C THR A 212 1.99 -9.86 -19.69
N LYS A 213 3.25 -9.51 -19.96
CA LYS A 213 3.67 -8.13 -20.24
C LYS A 213 2.66 -7.45 -21.17
N LYS A 214 2.31 -6.19 -20.89
CA LYS A 214 1.45 -5.38 -21.75
C LYS A 214 2.07 -5.20 -23.14
N ALA A 215 1.33 -5.58 -24.17
CA ALA A 215 1.83 -5.62 -25.55
C ALA A 215 2.22 -4.22 -26.07
N THR A 216 1.53 -3.17 -25.62
CA THR A 216 1.75 -1.78 -26.08
C THR A 216 2.95 -1.09 -25.41
N GLU A 217 3.54 -1.69 -24.38
CA GLU A 217 4.70 -1.11 -23.68
C GLU A 217 6.02 -1.62 -24.27
N THR A 218 7.11 -0.87 -24.09
CA THR A 218 8.46 -1.33 -24.46
C THR A 218 9.28 -1.49 -23.20
N TRP A 219 9.11 -2.65 -22.55
CA TRP A 219 9.83 -2.99 -21.33
C TRP A 219 11.33 -3.00 -21.58
N SER A 220 12.01 -1.96 -21.14
CA SER A 220 13.44 -1.77 -21.38
C SER A 220 14.12 -0.98 -20.27
N GLY A 221 15.45 -0.97 -20.29
CA GLY A 221 16.24 -0.16 -19.36
C GLY A 221 17.70 -0.11 -19.78
N THR A 222 18.39 0.97 -19.40
CA THR A 222 19.82 1.14 -19.67
C THR A 222 20.66 0.49 -18.59
N ALA A 223 21.63 -0.33 -18.98
CA ALA A 223 22.51 -1.00 -18.04
C ALA A 223 23.40 -0.02 -17.27
N VAL A 224 23.39 -0.13 -15.95
CA VAL A 224 24.23 0.70 -15.06
C VAL A 224 25.60 0.08 -14.80
N GLN A 225 25.76 -1.22 -15.05
CA GLN A 225 27.00 -1.97 -14.87
C GLN A 225 27.18 -3.04 -15.93
N THR A 226 28.45 -3.40 -16.19
CA THR A 226 28.80 -4.56 -17.03
C THR A 226 28.82 -5.83 -16.19
N GLY A 227 28.25 -6.92 -16.69
CA GLY A 227 28.27 -8.21 -16.01
C GLY A 227 27.41 -9.27 -16.70
N THR A 228 27.34 -10.44 -16.08
CA THR A 228 26.49 -11.54 -16.56
C THR A 228 25.20 -11.58 -15.75
N ALA A 229 24.07 -11.32 -16.39
CA ALA A 229 22.74 -11.46 -15.80
C ALA A 229 22.49 -12.91 -15.40
N GLY A 230 22.16 -13.14 -14.13
CA GLY A 230 21.87 -14.48 -13.62
C GLY A 230 20.49 -14.62 -13.00
N TRP A 231 19.90 -13.52 -12.52
CA TRP A 231 18.55 -13.54 -11.96
C TRP A 231 17.87 -12.16 -12.01
N PHE A 232 16.56 -12.14 -11.83
CA PHE A 232 15.77 -10.92 -11.69
C PHE A 232 14.85 -10.96 -10.48
N ARG A 233 14.48 -9.77 -10.00
CA ARG A 233 13.38 -9.54 -9.07
C ARG A 233 12.31 -8.70 -9.76
N LEU A 234 11.07 -9.17 -9.78
CA LEU A 234 9.89 -8.35 -10.00
C LEU A 234 9.44 -7.83 -8.64
N GLN A 235 9.42 -6.51 -8.46
CA GLN A 235 9.02 -5.85 -7.23
C GLN A 235 7.77 -4.99 -7.46
N ALA A 236 6.85 -5.01 -6.50
CA ALA A 236 5.71 -4.10 -6.47
C ALA A 236 6.16 -2.63 -6.28
N PRO A 237 5.32 -1.64 -6.61
CA PRO A 237 5.60 -0.24 -6.30
C PRO A 237 5.82 -0.04 -4.79
N GLY A 238 6.76 0.83 -4.43
CA GLY A 238 7.07 1.15 -3.03
C GLY A 238 7.85 0.07 -2.26
N ASP A 239 8.45 -0.91 -2.95
CA ASP A 239 9.36 -1.90 -2.37
C ASP A 239 10.56 -1.24 -1.66
N GLY A 240 10.91 -1.74 -0.46
CA GLY A 240 11.98 -1.16 0.36
C GLY A 240 13.41 -1.60 0.01
N GLU A 241 13.60 -2.47 -0.98
CA GLU A 241 14.88 -2.99 -1.52
C GLU A 241 15.77 -3.78 -0.53
N GLY A 242 15.45 -3.79 0.77
CA GLY A 242 16.11 -4.58 1.80
C GLY A 242 15.44 -5.94 2.07
N ALA A 243 15.86 -6.62 3.13
CA ALA A 243 15.16 -7.79 3.63
C ALA A 243 13.77 -7.39 4.13
N SER A 244 12.73 -8.10 3.70
CA SER A 244 11.34 -7.76 3.99
C SER A 244 10.43 -8.97 3.88
N THR A 245 9.57 -9.18 4.88
CA THR A 245 8.53 -10.22 4.87
C THR A 245 7.18 -9.68 4.43
N THR A 246 7.07 -8.37 4.19
CA THR A 246 5.83 -7.70 3.79
C THR A 246 5.86 -7.26 2.34
N ASP A 247 7.03 -7.11 1.72
CA ASP A 247 7.19 -6.76 0.29
C ASP A 247 6.73 -7.85 -0.65
N GLU A 248 5.96 -7.45 -1.66
CA GLU A 248 5.43 -8.30 -2.71
C GLU A 248 6.48 -8.40 -3.84
N ARG A 249 7.14 -9.56 -3.90
CA ARG A 249 8.27 -9.80 -4.81
C ARG A 249 8.16 -11.17 -5.46
N MET A 250 8.69 -11.28 -6.67
CA MET A 250 8.97 -12.55 -7.32
C MET A 250 10.40 -12.59 -7.85
N ASP A 251 11.15 -13.61 -7.45
CA ASP A 251 12.49 -13.85 -7.99
C ASP A 251 12.47 -14.97 -9.03
N GLY A 252 13.20 -14.77 -10.12
CA GLY A 252 13.37 -15.76 -11.18
C GLY A 252 14.80 -15.78 -11.74
N ALA A 253 15.19 -16.92 -12.30
CA ALA A 253 16.47 -17.05 -12.97
C ALA A 253 16.44 -16.41 -14.36
N ILE A 254 17.61 -16.02 -14.84
CA ILE A 254 17.84 -15.55 -16.20
C ILE A 254 18.75 -16.54 -16.92
N ALA A 255 18.40 -16.89 -18.16
CA ALA A 255 19.27 -17.64 -19.06
C ALA A 255 18.96 -17.27 -20.51
N THR A 256 19.65 -17.90 -21.47
CA THR A 256 19.28 -17.81 -22.89
C THR A 256 18.14 -18.75 -23.28
N SER A 257 17.86 -19.76 -22.45
CA SER A 257 16.73 -20.66 -22.60
C SER A 257 16.41 -21.38 -21.28
N GLY A 258 15.17 -21.83 -21.11
CA GLY A 258 14.74 -22.68 -19.99
C GLY A 258 14.63 -21.98 -18.62
N ALA A 259 14.82 -20.66 -18.56
CA ALA A 259 14.65 -19.87 -17.35
C ALA A 259 13.31 -19.12 -17.33
N GLN A 260 12.95 -18.54 -16.17
CA GLN A 260 11.73 -17.76 -16.01
C GLN A 260 11.77 -16.45 -16.81
N LEU A 261 12.96 -15.88 -17.03
CA LEU A 261 13.21 -14.83 -18.01
C LEU A 261 14.30 -15.30 -18.97
N ASN A 262 13.97 -15.37 -20.25
CA ASN A 262 14.91 -15.73 -21.31
C ASN A 262 15.37 -14.48 -22.06
N MET A 263 16.68 -14.28 -22.15
CA MET A 263 17.30 -13.18 -22.89
C MET A 263 18.08 -13.71 -24.10
N SER A 264 18.26 -12.89 -25.13
CA SER A 264 19.10 -13.26 -26.28
C SER A 264 20.58 -13.44 -25.90
N SER A 265 21.04 -12.69 -24.89
CA SER A 265 22.36 -12.79 -24.27
C SER A 265 22.24 -12.47 -22.78
N THR A 266 23.00 -13.17 -21.94
CA THR A 266 23.14 -12.83 -20.52
C THR A 266 24.32 -11.89 -20.25
N SER A 267 25.19 -11.66 -21.25
CA SER A 267 26.26 -10.67 -21.14
C SER A 267 25.70 -9.28 -21.37
N ILE A 268 25.78 -8.44 -20.32
CA ILE A 268 25.32 -7.06 -20.31
C ILE A 268 26.54 -6.14 -20.24
N VAL A 269 26.53 -5.10 -21.06
CA VAL A 269 27.55 -4.05 -21.08
C VAL A 269 26.93 -2.77 -20.54
N GLN A 270 27.64 -2.07 -19.65
CA GLN A 270 27.22 -0.77 -19.15
C GLN A 270 26.86 0.19 -20.29
N GLY A 271 25.77 0.94 -20.14
CA GLY A 271 25.24 1.88 -21.13
C GLY A 271 24.42 1.22 -22.25
N ALA A 272 24.43 -0.11 -22.39
CA ALA A 272 23.59 -0.79 -23.37
C ALA A 272 22.14 -0.86 -22.88
N VAL A 273 21.20 -0.57 -23.77
CA VAL A 273 19.77 -0.80 -23.53
C VAL A 273 19.48 -2.29 -23.57
N GLN A 274 18.82 -2.80 -22.53
CA GLN A 274 18.29 -4.14 -22.47
C GLN A 274 16.78 -4.10 -22.60
N THR A 275 16.22 -4.95 -23.46
CA THR A 275 14.78 -5.02 -23.73
C THR A 275 14.25 -6.40 -23.38
N ILE A 276 13.12 -6.45 -22.67
CA ILE A 276 12.36 -7.67 -22.40
C ILE A 276 11.25 -7.79 -23.44
N ASN A 277 11.46 -8.65 -24.44
CA ASN A 277 10.49 -8.88 -25.52
C ASN A 277 9.28 -9.71 -25.07
N SER A 278 9.48 -10.62 -24.11
CA SER A 278 8.42 -11.47 -23.57
C SER A 278 8.61 -11.68 -22.08
N PHE A 279 7.53 -11.53 -21.32
CA PHE A 279 7.49 -11.89 -19.91
C PHE A 279 6.08 -12.38 -19.58
N SER A 280 6.00 -13.45 -18.79
CA SER A 280 4.74 -14.02 -18.38
C SER A 280 4.84 -14.69 -17.02
N ILE A 281 3.78 -14.58 -16.23
CA ILE A 281 3.59 -15.31 -14.97
C ILE A 281 2.43 -16.28 -15.19
N THR A 282 2.64 -17.57 -14.94
CA THR A 282 1.59 -18.59 -15.08
C THR A 282 1.29 -19.22 -13.73
N ILE A 283 0.02 -19.25 -13.37
CA ILE A 283 -0.48 -20.10 -12.28
C ILE A 283 -0.92 -21.42 -12.91
N PRO A 284 -0.20 -22.53 -12.67
CA PRO A 284 -0.51 -23.81 -13.31
C PRO A 284 -1.86 -24.35 -12.85
N ALA A 285 -2.56 -25.06 -13.74
CA ALA A 285 -3.87 -25.64 -13.46
C ALA A 285 -3.80 -26.91 -12.57
N SER A 286 -2.64 -27.59 -12.56
CA SER A 286 -2.37 -28.83 -11.81
C SER A 286 -0.88 -29.05 -11.61
#